data_AF-C4GCZ0-F1
#
_entry.id   AF-C4GCZ0-F1
#
_cell.length_a   1.000
_cell.length_b   1.000
_cell.length_c   1.000
_cell.angle_alpha   90.00
_cell.angle_beta   90.00
_cell.angle_gamma   90.00
#
_symmetry.space_group_name_H-M   'P 1'
#
loop_
_entity.id
_entity.type
_entity.pdbx_description
1 polymer ?
#
loop_
_entity_poly.entity_id
_entity_poly.type
_entity_poly.pdbx_seq_one_letter_code
_entity_poly.pdbx_strand_id
1 'polypeptide(L)'
;MYHFKFYAPTKVVFGRNTEEQLTDLVWEFGGKKLLIHYGGGSVIHSGLLQKVKDQLDSSGISYVSLGGYGAQMRGWRRRLNWFCQKAEREGYAGHLSGEQVN
;
A
#
# COMPACT_ATOMS: atom_id res chain seq x y z
N MET A 1 -18.63 17.58 27.02
CA MET A 1 -18.23 16.66 25.94
C MET A 1 -19.49 16.06 25.34
N TYR A 2 -19.60 16.03 24.00
CA TYR A 2 -20.77 15.49 23.30
C TYR A 2 -20.58 14.01 22.98
N HIS A 3 -21.69 13.29 22.80
CA HIS A 3 -21.66 11.90 22.37
C HIS A 3 -21.15 11.79 20.94
N PHE A 4 -20.04 11.09 20.73
CA PHE A 4 -19.57 10.70 19.40
C PHE A 4 -19.34 9.19 19.36
N LYS A 5 -19.50 8.62 18.16
CA LYS A 5 -19.13 7.24 17.85
C LYS A 5 -17.90 7.29 16.95
N PHE A 6 -16.83 6.65 17.38
CA PHE A 6 -15.61 6.49 16.61
C PHE A 6 -15.55 5.05 16.07
N TYR A 7 -15.42 4.90 14.76
CA TYR A 7 -15.27 3.62 14.08
C TYR A 7 -14.04 3.68 13.18
N ALA A 8 -13.05 2.85 13.50
CA ALA A 8 -11.84 2.69 12.71
C ALA A 8 -11.73 1.22 12.29
N PRO A 9 -12.19 0.86 11.07
CA PRO A 9 -12.08 -0.51 10.57
C PRO A 9 -10.64 -0.91 10.22
N THR A 10 -9.72 0.07 10.20
CA THR A 10 -8.31 -0.13 9.86
C THR A 10 -7.54 -0.72 11.05
N LYS A 11 -6.98 -1.91 10.85
CA LYS A 11 -6.04 -2.53 11.80
C LYS A 11 -4.69 -1.80 11.68
N VAL A 12 -4.33 -1.04 12.72
CA VAL A 12 -3.03 -0.37 12.80
C VAL A 12 -2.12 -1.20 13.69
N VAL A 13 -1.00 -1.66 13.15
CA VAL A 13 0.04 -2.38 13.89
C VAL A 13 1.22 -1.44 14.11
N PHE A 14 1.61 -1.25 15.37
CA PHE A 14 2.66 -0.31 15.77
C PHE A 14 3.61 -0.97 16.78
N GLY A 15 4.92 -0.78 16.62
CA GLY A 15 5.94 -1.40 17.46
C GLY A 15 7.31 -1.45 16.76
N ARG A 16 8.31 -1.99 17.45
CA ARG A 16 9.61 -2.31 16.81
C ARG A 16 9.48 -3.62 16.04
N ASN A 17 10.10 -3.70 14.86
CA ASN A 17 10.11 -4.88 13.98
C ASN A 17 8.73 -5.37 13.53
N THR A 18 7.72 -4.50 13.52
CA THR A 18 6.36 -4.88 13.07
C THR A 18 6.28 -5.26 11.60
N GLU A 19 7.28 -4.89 10.80
CA GLU A 19 7.45 -5.36 9.43
C GLU A 19 7.56 -6.89 9.33
N GLU A 20 8.00 -7.60 10.37
CA GLU A 20 8.06 -9.07 10.42
C GLU A 20 6.67 -9.72 10.35
N GLN A 21 5.63 -9.01 10.82
CA GLN A 21 4.25 -9.50 10.82
C GLN A 21 3.53 -9.23 9.48
N LEU A 22 4.19 -8.56 8.53
CA LEU A 22 3.58 -8.16 7.26
C LEU A 22 2.97 -9.35 6.52
N THR A 23 3.72 -10.44 6.40
CA THR A 23 3.32 -11.64 5.66
C THR A 23 2.13 -12.31 6.33
N ASP A 24 2.16 -12.45 7.65
CA ASP A 24 1.07 -13.04 8.43
C ASP A 24 -0.22 -12.22 8.31
N LEU A 25 -0.11 -10.88 8.36
CA LEU A 25 -1.24 -9.98 8.15
C LEU A 25 -1.80 -10.13 6.73
N VAL A 26 -0.95 -10.23 5.72
CA VAL A 26 -1.39 -10.44 4.33
C VAL A 26 -2.18 -11.74 4.19
N TRP A 27 -1.70 -12.83 4.80
CA TRP A 27 -2.40 -14.10 4.84
C TRP A 27 -3.71 -14.02 5.62
N GLU A 28 -3.74 -13.32 6.76
CA GLU A 28 -4.95 -13.07 7.57
C GLU A 28 -6.04 -12.37 6.73
N PHE A 29 -5.66 -11.39 5.91
CA PHE A 29 -6.58 -10.70 5.01
C PHE A 29 -6.82 -11.44 3.68
N GLY A 30 -6.22 -12.61 3.45
CA GLY A 30 -6.38 -13.40 2.23
C GLY A 30 -5.77 -12.75 0.98
N GLY A 31 -4.87 -11.78 1.15
CA GLY A 31 -4.24 -11.06 0.06
C GLY A 31 -3.20 -11.94 -0.65
N LYS A 32 -3.35 -12.14 -1.96
CA LYS A 32 -2.35 -12.86 -2.77
C LYS A 32 -1.44 -11.92 -3.56
N LYS A 33 -1.84 -10.65 -3.67
CA LYS A 33 -1.11 -9.62 -4.40
C LYS A 33 -1.17 -8.30 -3.66
N LEU A 34 -0.03 -7.64 -3.46
CA LEU A 34 0.05 -6.35 -2.79
C LEU A 34 0.35 -5.21 -3.74
N LEU A 35 -0.21 -4.05 -3.42
CA LEU A 35 0.24 -2.77 -3.94
C LEU A 35 1.06 -2.05 -2.87
N ILE A 36 2.33 -1.80 -3.16
CA ILE A 36 3.18 -0.96 -2.32
C ILE A 36 3.17 0.45 -2.91
N HIS A 37 2.45 1.38 -2.29
CA HIS A 37 2.45 2.77 -2.70
C HIS A 37 3.33 3.61 -1.76
N TYR A 38 4.32 4.32 -2.32
CA TYR A 38 5.17 5.22 -1.54
C TYR A 38 5.46 6.54 -2.28
N GLY A 39 5.53 7.63 -1.52
CA GLY A 39 5.77 8.97 -2.06
C GLY A 39 7.26 9.27 -2.25
N GLY A 40 7.88 9.78 -1.19
CA GLY A 40 9.26 10.27 -1.20
C GLY A 40 10.33 9.17 -1.11
N GLY A 41 11.58 9.55 -1.37
CA GLY A 41 12.74 8.66 -1.29
C GLY A 41 13.14 8.23 0.14
N SER A 42 12.47 8.75 1.18
CA SER A 42 12.79 8.43 2.58
C SER A 42 12.65 6.94 2.89
N VAL A 43 11.63 6.27 2.33
CA VAL A 43 11.42 4.82 2.52
C VAL A 43 12.46 3.95 1.81
N ILE A 44 13.10 4.50 0.78
CA ILE A 44 14.23 3.87 0.08
C ILE A 44 15.50 4.07 0.90
N HIS A 45 15.73 5.29 1.39
CA HIS A 45 16.91 5.63 2.19
C HIS A 45 16.95 4.88 3.53
N SER A 46 15.79 4.63 4.14
CA SER A 46 15.71 3.86 5.40
C SER A 46 15.89 2.35 5.21
N GLY A 47 15.91 1.85 3.97
CA GLY A 47 15.97 0.41 3.68
C GLY A 47 14.69 -0.37 4.01
N LEU A 48 13.65 0.29 4.54
CA LEU A 48 12.39 -0.34 4.91
C LEU A 48 11.71 -0.96 3.68
N LEU A 49 11.72 -0.26 2.55
CA LEU A 49 11.14 -0.78 1.31
C LEU A 49 11.83 -2.07 0.87
N GLN A 50 13.15 -2.17 1.05
CA GLN A 50 13.90 -3.36 0.68
C GLN A 50 13.53 -4.54 1.57
N LYS A 51 13.52 -4.35 2.91
CA LYS A 51 13.10 -5.39 3.86
C LYS A 51 11.71 -5.94 3.54
N VAL A 52 10.75 -5.05 3.29
CA VAL A 52 9.37 -5.44 2.94
C VAL A 52 9.33 -6.27 1.66
N LYS A 53 10.10 -5.88 0.63
CA LYS A 53 10.19 -6.65 -0.62
C LYS A 53 10.78 -8.03 -0.39
N ASP A 54 11.89 -8.12 0.35
CA ASP A 54 12.55 -9.38 0.66
C ASP A 54 11.63 -10.35 1.42
N GLN A 55 10.79 -9.83 2.33
CA GLN A 55 9.79 -10.61 3.05
C GLN A 55 8.66 -11.12 2.15
N LEU A 56 8.18 -10.29 1.22
CA LEU A 56 7.15 -10.68 0.26
C LEU A 56 7.69 -11.71 -0.73
N ASP A 57 8.92 -11.52 -1.22
CA ASP A 57 9.59 -12.44 -2.14
C ASP A 57 9.84 -13.81 -1.46
N SER A 58 10.29 -13.82 -0.20
CA SER A 58 10.48 -15.08 0.56
C SER A 58 9.16 -15.81 0.86
N SER A 59 8.05 -15.08 0.94
CA SER A 59 6.71 -15.64 1.16
C SER A 59 5.96 -15.98 -0.14
N GLY A 60 6.57 -15.74 -1.30
CA GLY A 60 5.95 -15.98 -2.61
C GLY A 60 4.76 -15.07 -2.93
N ILE A 61 4.65 -13.92 -2.26
CA ILE A 61 3.55 -12.97 -2.44
C ILE A 61 3.93 -11.98 -3.53
N SER A 62 3.12 -11.92 -4.60
CA SER A 62 3.36 -10.97 -5.69
C SER A 62 3.08 -9.54 -5.23
N TYR A 63 3.90 -8.58 -5.65
CA TYR A 63 3.64 -7.17 -5.37
C TYR A 63 3.94 -6.28 -6.57
N VAL A 64 3.23 -5.15 -6.64
CA VAL A 64 3.57 -4.04 -7.53
C VAL A 64 3.88 -2.83 -6.68
N SER A 65 5.04 -2.22 -6.93
CA SER A 65 5.44 -1.00 -6.25
C SER A 65 5.17 0.22 -7.12
N LEU A 66 4.43 1.19 -6.60
CA LEU A 66 4.21 2.49 -7.21
C LEU A 66 4.88 3.56 -6.35
N GLY A 67 5.94 4.16 -6.87
CA GLY A 67 6.86 5.00 -6.11
C GLY A 67 7.39 6.21 -6.86
N GLY A 68 7.95 7.16 -6.10
CA GLY A 68 8.77 8.25 -6.67
C GLY A 68 8.02 9.54 -6.98
N TYR A 69 7.00 9.88 -6.18
CA TYR A 69 6.38 11.20 -6.28
C TYR A 69 7.26 12.25 -5.59
N GLY A 70 8.22 12.77 -6.34
CA GLY A 70 8.82 14.08 -6.06
C GLY A 70 7.77 15.17 -6.22
N ALA A 71 7.92 16.28 -5.49
CA ALA A 71 6.97 17.41 -5.36
C ALA A 71 6.49 18.08 -6.68
N GLN A 72 6.89 17.57 -7.86
CA GLN A 72 6.52 18.13 -9.15
C GLN A 72 5.40 17.31 -9.81
N MET A 73 4.16 17.76 -9.58
CA MET A 73 2.90 17.18 -10.05
C MET A 73 2.66 17.29 -11.56
N ARG A 74 3.58 16.83 -12.42
CA ARG A 74 3.32 16.71 -13.88
C ARG A 74 3.30 15.25 -14.30
N GLY A 75 2.13 14.77 -14.74
CA GLY A 75 1.94 13.40 -15.26
C GLY A 75 1.38 12.36 -14.27
N TRP A 76 1.17 12.73 -13.01
CA TRP A 76 0.61 11.87 -11.94
C TRP A 76 -0.73 11.21 -12.36
N ARG A 77 -1.66 11.98 -12.95
CA ARG A 77 -2.98 11.47 -13.36
C ARG A 77 -2.88 10.34 -14.39
N ARG A 78 -1.95 10.44 -15.34
CA ARG A 78 -1.73 9.40 -16.35
C ARG A 78 -1.14 8.13 -15.74
N ARG A 79 -0.22 8.28 -14.79
CA ARG A 79 0.39 7.15 -14.09
C ARG A 79 -0.59 6.47 -13.14
N LEU A 80 -1.46 7.25 -12.48
CA LEU A 80 -2.56 6.73 -11.68
C LEU A 80 -3.59 5.99 -12.54
N ASN A 81 -3.99 6.55 -13.68
CA ASN A 81 -4.91 5.89 -14.62
C ASN A 81 -4.32 4.60 -15.23
N TRP A 82 -3.05 4.64 -15.64
CA TRP A 82 -2.33 3.44 -16.06
C TRP A 82 -2.28 2.40 -14.93
N PHE A 83 -2.09 2.86 -13.69
CA PHE A 83 -2.05 2.01 -12.53
C PHE A 83 -3.40 1.38 -12.21
N CYS A 84 -4.51 2.13 -12.22
CA CYS A 84 -5.86 1.60 -12.06
C CYS A 84 -6.15 0.52 -13.11
N GLN A 85 -5.84 0.79 -14.38
CA GLN A 85 -5.98 -0.21 -15.45
C GLN A 85 -5.12 -1.45 -15.23
N LYS A 86 -3.89 -1.29 -14.72
CA LYS A 86 -3.01 -2.42 -14.41
C LYS A 86 -3.56 -3.22 -13.22
N ALA A 87 -4.04 -2.54 -12.19
CA ALA A 87 -4.62 -3.14 -11.01
C ALA A 87 -5.87 -3.98 -11.37
N GLU A 88 -6.73 -3.44 -12.24
CA GLU A 88 -7.89 -4.12 -12.79
C GLU A 88 -7.51 -5.34 -13.64
N ARG A 89 -6.54 -5.21 -14.56
CA ARG A 89 -6.10 -6.33 -15.44
C ARG A 89 -5.44 -7.47 -14.68
N GLU A 90 -4.69 -7.15 -13.63
CA GLU A 90 -3.95 -8.14 -12.85
C GLU A 90 -4.78 -8.69 -11.66
N GLY A 91 -6.02 -8.22 -11.47
CA GLY A 91 -6.95 -8.74 -10.48
C GLY A 91 -6.55 -8.42 -9.03
N TYR A 92 -5.96 -7.25 -8.78
CA TYR A 92 -5.70 -6.80 -7.41
C TYR A 92 -7.04 -6.48 -6.73
N ALA A 93 -7.35 -7.21 -5.66
CA ALA A 93 -8.50 -6.92 -4.81
C ALA A 93 -8.21 -5.64 -4.01
N GLY A 94 -8.77 -4.51 -4.46
CA GLY A 94 -8.60 -3.22 -3.78
C GLY A 94 -9.00 -2.04 -4.65
N HIS A 95 -10.32 -1.82 -4.76
CA HIS A 95 -10.86 -0.59 -5.34
C HIS A 95 -10.89 0.50 -4.25
N LEU A 96 -9.91 1.40 -4.25
CA LEU A 96 -10.03 2.70 -3.58
C LEU A 96 -10.44 3.73 -4.63
N SER A 97 -11.72 3.70 -4.99
CA SER A 97 -12.39 4.88 -5.53
C SER A 97 -12.40 5.92 -4.42
N GLY A 98 -11.48 6.89 -4.51
CA GLY A 98 -11.68 8.18 -3.89
C GLY A 98 -12.88 8.83 -4.57
N GLU A 99 -14.06 8.54 -4.05
CA GLU A 99 -15.30 9.23 -4.41
C GLU A 99 -15.07 10.71 -4.07
N GLN A 100 -15.08 11.54 -5.12
CA GLN A 100 -15.15 12.98 -4.97
C GLN A 100 -16.51 13.27 -4.34
N VAL A 101 -16.54 13.35 -3.02
CA VAL A 101 -17.66 13.95 -2.31
C VAL A 101 -17.60 15.44 -2.61
N ASN A 102 -18.64 15.94 -3.28
CA ASN A 102 -18.88 17.37 -3.54
C ASN A 102 -18.82 18.21 -2.26
#